data_AF-A0A914CFK2-F1
#
_entry.id   AF-A0A914CFK2-F1
#
_cell.length_a   1.000
_cell.length_b   1.000
_cell.length_c   1.000
_cell.angle_alpha   90.00
_cell.angle_beta   90.00
_cell.angle_gamma   90.00
#
_symmetry.space_group_name_H-M   'P 1'
#
loop_
_entity.id
_entity.type
_entity.pdbx_description
1 polymer ?
#
loop_
_entity_poly.entity_id
_entity_poly.type
_entity_poly.pdbx_seq_one_letter_code
_entity_poly.pdbx_strand_id
1 'polypeptide(L)'
;MESSQHSEPIFEEKQDQGLPLQYGPNDIPKWYKTIPLGFQQSMVAMAGLFVTPYIVSETACAGMHTTELRTKLISTAFVITGIATILQSTLGIRLANLQGPSFAFFGSLYAFANLPEFKCHAKEHEHVPHEEYLKKIQLISGSLICASFFSMFLGLTGLIGLIARRVGPITICSIIALLCLDNVGAVLDKAQLHWISIV
;
A
#
# COMPACT_ATOMS: atom_id res chain seq x y z
N MET A 1 -16.01 -16.75 42.51
CA MET A 1 -15.57 -15.35 42.36
C MET A 1 -14.24 -15.41 41.63
N GLU A 2 -14.33 -15.60 40.33
CA GLU A 2 -14.21 -14.54 39.30
C GLU A 2 -12.74 -14.38 38.91
N SER A 3 -12.31 -15.02 37.81
CA SER A 3 -12.43 -14.57 36.40
C SER A 3 -11.03 -14.07 35.98
N SER A 4 -10.23 -14.92 35.33
CA SER A 4 -10.06 -14.94 33.87
C SER A 4 -9.48 -13.63 33.31
N GLN A 5 -8.24 -13.67 32.80
CA GLN A 5 -7.93 -13.48 31.37
C GLN A 5 -6.40 -13.38 31.18
N HIS A 6 -5.75 -14.54 31.09
CA HIS A 6 -4.44 -14.65 30.46
C HIS A 6 -4.57 -14.07 29.05
N SER A 7 -3.74 -13.08 28.73
CA SER A 7 -3.84 -12.34 27.46
C SER A 7 -3.11 -13.14 26.39
N GLU A 8 -3.81 -14.11 25.80
CA GLU A 8 -3.31 -14.84 24.64
C GLU A 8 -3.16 -13.91 23.43
N PRO A 9 -2.09 -14.06 22.63
CA PRO A 9 -1.92 -13.29 21.40
C PRO A 9 -3.02 -13.66 20.38
N ILE A 10 -3.61 -12.65 19.74
CA ILE A 10 -4.72 -12.70 18.76
C ILE A 10 -4.22 -13.19 17.38
N PHE A 11 -3.37 -14.20 17.38
CA PHE A 11 -3.07 -15.04 16.23
C PHE A 11 -3.20 -16.50 16.65
N GLU A 12 -4.29 -16.84 17.34
CA GLU A 12 -4.77 -18.21 17.30
C GLU A 12 -5.37 -18.39 15.90
N GLU A 13 -4.51 -18.82 14.97
CA GLU A 13 -4.97 -19.54 13.79
C GLU A 13 -5.91 -20.61 14.34
N LYS A 14 -7.22 -20.48 14.10
CA LYS A 14 -8.11 -21.64 14.18
C LYS A 14 -7.56 -22.58 13.13
N GLN A 15 -6.69 -23.48 13.58
CA GLN A 15 -6.12 -24.53 12.78
C GLN A 15 -7.31 -25.31 12.21
N ASP A 16 -7.58 -25.06 10.93
CA ASP A 16 -8.63 -25.72 10.21
C ASP A 16 -8.30 -27.22 10.25
N GLN A 17 -9.08 -27.95 11.04
CA GLN A 17 -9.01 -29.39 11.16
C GLN A 17 -9.36 -29.98 9.80
N GLY A 18 -8.36 -30.25 8.95
CA GLY A 18 -8.58 -31.03 7.73
C GLY A 18 -7.49 -31.01 6.64
N LEU A 19 -6.57 -30.04 6.64
CA LEU A 19 -5.47 -30.02 5.66
C LEU A 19 -4.13 -29.84 6.40
N PRO A 20 -3.17 -30.77 6.25
CA PRO A 20 -1.84 -30.57 6.83
C PRO A 20 -1.19 -29.36 6.16
N LEU A 21 -0.88 -28.34 6.96
CA LEU A 21 -0.14 -27.16 6.51
C LEU A 21 1.19 -27.63 5.88
N GLN A 22 1.37 -27.42 4.57
CA GLN A 22 2.56 -27.93 3.86
C GLN A 22 3.84 -27.16 4.18
N TYR A 23 3.72 -25.90 4.62
CA TYR A 23 4.83 -25.04 5.02
C TYR A 23 4.40 -24.07 6.12
N GLY A 24 5.09 -24.07 7.25
CA GLY A 24 4.97 -23.07 8.30
C GLY A 24 5.83 -21.81 8.02
N PRO A 25 5.63 -20.72 8.79
CA PRO A 25 6.35 -19.46 8.60
C PRO A 25 7.88 -19.54 8.78
N ASN A 26 8.35 -20.52 9.56
CA ASN A 26 9.79 -20.76 9.80
C ASN A 26 10.38 -21.86 8.90
N ASP A 27 9.55 -22.53 8.09
CA ASP A 27 10.02 -23.60 7.22
C ASP A 27 10.69 -23.03 5.98
N ILE A 28 11.85 -23.59 5.63
CA ILE A 28 12.60 -23.19 4.45
C ILE A 28 12.24 -24.18 3.32
N PRO A 29 11.38 -23.80 2.35
CA PRO A 29 11.08 -24.67 1.23
C PRO A 29 12.34 -24.96 0.41
N LYS A 30 12.37 -26.12 -0.22
CA LYS A 30 13.45 -26.50 -1.14
C LYS A 30 13.54 -25.47 -2.27
N TRP A 31 14.76 -25.11 -2.66
CA TRP A 31 15.05 -24.02 -3.60
C TRP A 31 14.23 -24.04 -4.90
N TYR A 32 13.93 -25.23 -5.43
CA TYR A 32 13.13 -25.39 -6.66
C TYR A 32 11.65 -25.02 -6.51
N LYS A 33 11.09 -25.03 -5.29
CA LYS A 33 9.72 -24.56 -5.00
C LYS A 33 9.70 -23.09 -4.61
N THR A 34 10.76 -22.60 -3.98
CA THR A 34 10.87 -21.21 -3.51
C THR A 34 10.85 -20.21 -4.68
N ILE A 35 11.53 -20.54 -5.78
CA ILE A 35 11.61 -19.67 -6.96
C ILE A 35 10.22 -19.41 -7.60
N PRO A 36 9.43 -20.43 -7.99
CA PRO A 36 8.12 -20.19 -8.59
C PRO A 36 7.13 -19.54 -7.63
N LEU A 37 7.21 -19.85 -6.33
CA LEU A 37 6.33 -19.26 -5.31
C LEU A 37 6.63 -17.76 -5.10
N GLY A 38 7.92 -17.40 -5.04
CA GLY A 38 8.34 -16.00 -4.98
C GLY A 38 7.99 -15.23 -6.26
N PHE A 39 8.10 -15.88 -7.43
CA PHE A 39 7.67 -15.30 -8.70
C PHE A 39 6.16 -15.03 -8.71
N GLN A 40 5.34 -15.99 -8.27
CA GLN A 40 3.89 -15.84 -8.18
C GLN A 40 3.52 -14.65 -7.27
N GLN A 41 4.12 -14.55 -6.08
CA GLN A 41 3.86 -13.45 -5.17
C GLN A 41 4.29 -12.10 -5.77
N SER A 42 5.41 -12.07 -6.49
CA SER A 42 5.88 -10.87 -7.17
C SER A 42 4.89 -10.41 -8.25
N MET A 43 4.42 -11.33 -9.10
CA MET A 43 3.44 -11.03 -10.16
C MET A 43 2.12 -10.50 -9.60
N VAL A 44 1.60 -11.11 -8.53
CA VAL A 44 0.35 -10.67 -7.89
C VAL A 44 0.48 -9.23 -7.37
N ALA A 45 1.63 -8.87 -6.82
CA ALA A 45 1.83 -7.55 -6.25
C ALA A 45 2.16 -6.45 -7.28
N MET A 46 2.64 -6.83 -8.47
CA MET A 46 2.99 -5.87 -9.52
C MET A 46 1.84 -4.93 -9.86
N ALA A 47 0.60 -5.42 -9.93
CA ALA A 47 -0.57 -4.60 -10.21
C ALA A 47 -0.71 -3.46 -9.17
N GLY A 48 -0.60 -3.77 -7.87
CA GLY A 48 -0.67 -2.75 -6.82
C GLY A 48 0.48 -1.75 -6.86
N LEU A 49 1.68 -2.21 -7.24
CA LEU A 49 2.86 -1.37 -7.41
C LEU A 49 2.76 -0.43 -8.61
N PHE A 50 2.01 -0.76 -9.66
CA PHE A 50 1.78 0.12 -10.81
C PHE A 50 0.67 1.15 -10.56
N VAL A 51 -0.41 0.75 -9.89
CA VAL A 51 -1.59 1.61 -9.68
C VAL A 51 -1.22 2.84 -8.85
N THR A 52 -0.42 2.70 -7.80
CA THR A 52 -0.06 3.84 -6.95
C THR A 52 0.70 4.94 -7.70
N PRO A 53 1.87 4.68 -8.33
CA PRO A 53 2.61 5.71 -9.06
C PRO A 53 1.82 6.24 -10.27
N TYR A 54 0.92 5.44 -10.87
CA TYR A 54 -0.04 5.93 -11.86
C TYR A 54 -0.90 7.05 -11.26
N ILE A 55 -1.61 6.78 -10.16
CA ILE A 55 -2.53 7.76 -9.55
C ILE A 55 -1.78 9.01 -9.06
N VAL A 56 -0.59 8.82 -8.48
CA VAL A 56 0.25 9.95 -8.05
C VAL A 56 0.69 10.80 -9.25
N SER A 57 1.04 10.18 -10.39
CA SER A 57 1.43 10.94 -11.58
C SER A 57 0.28 11.75 -12.19
N GLU A 58 -0.95 11.21 -12.15
CA GLU A 58 -2.15 11.90 -12.64
C GLU A 58 -2.51 13.09 -11.73
N THR A 59 -2.42 12.90 -10.41
CA THR A 59 -2.71 13.97 -9.43
C THR A 59 -1.65 15.07 -9.41
N ALA A 60 -0.39 14.73 -9.73
CA ALA A 60 0.71 15.70 -9.80
C ALA A 60 0.63 16.64 -11.02
N CYS A 61 -0.12 16.29 -12.07
CA CYS A 61 -0.38 17.15 -13.23
C CYS A 61 0.86 17.60 -14.02
N ALA A 62 1.71 16.67 -14.45
CA ALA A 62 2.95 17.03 -15.15
C ALA A 62 2.79 17.36 -16.67
N GLY A 63 1.55 17.37 -17.19
CA GLY A 63 1.27 17.67 -18.60
C GLY A 63 2.06 16.79 -19.57
N MET A 64 2.81 17.40 -20.48
CA MET A 64 3.68 16.71 -21.45
C MET A 64 4.76 15.81 -20.82
N HIS A 65 5.19 16.09 -19.58
CA HIS A 65 6.23 15.30 -18.88
C HIS A 65 5.66 14.14 -18.04
N THR A 66 4.36 13.87 -18.12
CA THR A 66 3.68 12.84 -17.30
C THR A 66 4.29 11.46 -17.51
N THR A 67 4.64 11.08 -18.75
CA THR A 67 5.20 9.75 -19.04
C THR A 67 6.60 9.55 -18.45
N GLU A 68 7.46 10.57 -18.52
CA GLU A 68 8.81 10.53 -17.93
C GLU A 68 8.74 10.44 -16.41
N LEU A 69 7.91 11.28 -15.81
CA LEU A 69 7.68 11.30 -14.37
C LEU A 69 7.14 9.96 -13.89
N ARG A 70 6.11 9.44 -14.54
CA ARG A 70 5.47 8.17 -14.18
C ARG A 70 6.43 6.99 -14.26
N THR A 71 7.25 6.90 -15.30
CA THR A 71 8.26 5.85 -15.42
C THR A 71 9.29 5.92 -14.29
N LYS A 72 9.68 7.14 -13.90
CA LYS A 72 10.58 7.36 -12.76
C LYS A 72 9.94 6.96 -11.42
N LEU A 73 8.66 7.28 -11.21
CA LEU A 73 7.93 6.90 -10.00
C LEU A 73 7.74 5.38 -9.92
N ILE A 74 7.42 4.72 -11.03
CA ILE A 74 7.26 3.26 -11.09
C ILE A 74 8.58 2.56 -10.74
N SER A 75 9.67 2.92 -11.42
CA SER A 75 10.98 2.27 -11.19
C SER A 75 11.48 2.48 -9.76
N THR A 76 11.31 3.68 -9.20
CA THR A 76 11.67 3.95 -7.79
C THR A 76 10.78 3.21 -6.80
N ALA A 77 9.47 3.10 -7.05
CA ALA A 77 8.55 2.34 -6.21
C ALA A 77 8.92 0.85 -6.14
N PHE A 78 9.28 0.23 -7.27
CA PHE A 78 9.75 -1.16 -7.30
C PHE A 78 11.04 -1.36 -6.48
N VAL A 79 12.03 -0.50 -6.68
CA VAL A 79 13.31 -0.58 -5.98
C VAL A 79 13.13 -0.39 -4.47
N ILE A 80 12.39 0.64 -4.05
CA ILE A 80 12.14 0.93 -2.63
C ILE A 80 11.33 -0.20 -1.99
N THR A 81 10.30 -0.70 -2.65
CA THR A 81 9.49 -1.84 -2.18
C THR A 81 10.35 -3.10 -1.97
N GLY A 82 11.26 -3.39 -2.91
CA GLY A 82 12.18 -4.52 -2.78
C GLY A 82 13.12 -4.37 -1.59
N ILE A 83 13.75 -3.20 -1.45
CA ILE A 83 14.64 -2.90 -0.32
C ILE A 83 13.88 -2.98 1.01
N ALA A 84 12.68 -2.39 1.07
CA ALA A 84 11.86 -2.37 2.27
C ALA A 84 11.39 -3.77 2.68
N THR A 85 11.04 -4.62 1.71
CA THR A 85 10.71 -6.04 1.95
C THR A 85 11.90 -6.83 2.49
N ILE A 86 13.10 -6.61 1.95
CA ILE A 86 14.33 -7.23 2.46
C ILE A 86 14.59 -6.78 3.90
N LEU A 87 14.47 -5.48 4.18
CA LEU A 87 14.66 -4.95 5.54
C LEU A 87 13.59 -5.49 6.52
N GLN A 88 12.33 -5.57 6.11
CA GLN A 88 11.23 -6.09 6.93
C GLN A 88 11.39 -7.57 7.26
N SER A 89 11.85 -8.37 6.29
CA SER A 89 12.06 -9.80 6.46
C SER A 89 13.35 -10.14 7.22
N THR A 90 14.36 -9.28 7.19
CA THR A 90 15.65 -9.51 7.88
C THR A 90 15.71 -8.89 9.28
N LEU A 91 15.32 -7.62 9.44
CA LEU A 91 15.43 -6.85 10.69
C LEU A 91 14.07 -6.63 11.39
N GLY A 92 12.96 -6.79 10.66
CA GLY A 92 11.63 -6.57 11.20
C GLY A 92 11.06 -7.80 11.90
N ILE A 93 9.81 -8.13 11.58
CA ILE A 93 9.06 -9.23 12.22
C ILE A 93 9.49 -10.63 11.74
N ARG A 94 10.51 -10.72 10.87
CA ARG A 94 11.05 -11.97 10.29
C ARG A 94 10.00 -12.84 9.58
N LEU A 95 8.86 -12.27 9.19
CA LEU A 95 7.86 -12.90 8.34
C LEU A 95 8.05 -12.42 6.89
N ALA A 96 7.82 -13.34 5.94
CA ALA A 96 7.79 -13.04 4.52
C ALA A 96 6.53 -12.24 4.17
N ASN A 97 6.58 -10.92 4.38
CA ASN A 97 5.53 -9.98 3.99
C ASN A 97 6.07 -9.00 2.95
N LEU A 98 5.45 -8.98 1.77
CA LEU A 98 5.80 -8.02 0.73
C LEU A 98 5.28 -6.65 1.13
N GLN A 99 6.20 -5.70 1.33
CA GLN A 99 5.81 -4.31 1.58
C GLN A 99 5.41 -3.64 0.28
N GLY A 100 4.54 -2.64 0.36
CA GLY A 100 4.09 -1.91 -0.81
C GLY A 100 3.32 -0.65 -0.43
N PRO A 101 2.97 0.18 -1.40
CA PRO A 101 2.14 1.35 -1.15
C PRO A 101 0.76 0.94 -0.65
N SER A 102 0.23 1.69 0.32
CA SER A 102 -1.09 1.42 0.90
C SER A 102 -2.20 2.15 0.13
N PHE A 103 -3.22 1.39 -0.26
CA PHE A 103 -4.44 1.94 -0.89
C PHE A 103 -5.24 2.87 0.03
N ALA A 104 -5.01 2.81 1.35
CA ALA A 104 -5.66 3.72 2.29
C ALA A 104 -5.28 5.20 2.06
N PHE A 105 -4.17 5.47 1.36
CA PHE A 105 -3.77 6.84 1.03
C PHE A 105 -4.50 7.42 -0.18
N PHE A 106 -5.21 6.60 -0.98
CA PHE A 106 -5.88 7.09 -2.20
C PHE A 106 -6.98 8.11 -1.87
N GLY A 107 -7.79 7.86 -0.83
CA GLY A 107 -8.79 8.82 -0.38
C GLY A 107 -8.18 10.19 -0.03
N SER A 108 -7.05 10.19 0.69
CA SER A 108 -6.31 11.42 1.00
C SER A 108 -5.77 12.10 -0.26
N LEU A 109 -5.22 11.34 -1.22
CA LEU A 109 -4.73 11.87 -2.48
C LEU A 109 -5.85 12.53 -3.31
N TYR A 110 -7.02 11.91 -3.38
CA TYR A 110 -8.18 12.49 -4.05
C TYR A 110 -8.69 13.74 -3.33
N ALA A 111 -8.67 13.76 -2.00
CA ALA A 111 -8.97 14.98 -1.25
C ALA A 111 -7.99 16.09 -1.60
N PHE A 112 -6.68 15.81 -1.63
CA PHE A 112 -5.64 16.76 -2.07
C PHE A 112 -5.88 17.25 -3.51
N ALA A 113 -6.25 16.36 -4.43
CA ALA A 113 -6.50 16.73 -5.83
C ALA A 113 -7.72 17.65 -6.03
N ASN A 114 -8.69 17.62 -5.11
CA ASN A 114 -9.89 18.45 -5.16
C ASN A 114 -9.70 19.86 -4.56
N LEU A 115 -8.57 20.15 -3.91
CA LEU A 115 -8.29 21.49 -3.42
C LEU A 115 -8.09 22.47 -4.58
N PRO A 116 -8.61 23.72 -4.49
CA PRO A 116 -8.52 24.70 -5.58
C PRO A 116 -7.08 25.08 -5.92
N GLU A 117 -6.16 25.02 -4.96
CA GLU A 117 -4.73 25.27 -5.16
C GLU A 117 -4.02 24.13 -5.92
N PHE A 118 -4.54 22.90 -5.79
CA PHE A 118 -3.92 21.70 -6.38
C PHE A 118 -4.62 21.22 -7.65
N LYS A 119 -5.75 21.82 -8.01
CA LYS A 119 -6.53 21.46 -9.17
C LYS A 119 -5.71 21.60 -10.46
N CYS A 120 -5.75 20.55 -11.28
CA CYS A 120 -5.18 20.58 -12.63
C CYS A 120 -5.93 21.57 -13.50
N HIS A 121 -5.29 22.67 -13.89
CA HIS A 121 -5.81 23.60 -14.90
C HIS A 121 -5.16 23.41 -16.28
N ALA A 122 -3.99 22.76 -16.32
CA ALA A 122 -3.26 22.50 -17.56
C ALA A 122 -3.86 21.32 -18.35
N LYS A 123 -3.94 21.46 -19.67
CA LYS A 123 -4.33 20.37 -20.58
C LYS A 123 -3.13 19.45 -20.86
N GLU A 124 -3.39 18.23 -21.32
CA GLU A 124 -2.40 17.18 -21.57
C GLU A 124 -1.23 17.61 -22.50
N HIS A 125 -1.46 18.59 -23.38
CA HIS A 125 -0.46 19.12 -24.33
C HIS A 125 0.21 20.42 -23.90
N GLU A 126 -0.12 20.94 -22.71
CA GLU A 126 0.43 22.20 -22.22
C GLU A 126 1.72 21.96 -21.42
N HIS A 127 2.71 22.82 -21.64
CA HIS A 127 3.98 22.73 -20.92
C HIS A 127 3.79 23.26 -19.49
N VAL A 128 3.71 22.35 -18.53
CA VAL A 128 3.70 22.69 -17.10
C VAL A 128 5.16 22.85 -16.63
N PRO A 129 5.52 23.99 -16.02
CA PRO A 129 6.87 24.21 -15.54
C PRO A 129 7.25 23.15 -14.49
N HIS A 130 8.50 22.67 -14.56
CA HIS A 130 9.00 21.59 -13.71
C HIS A 130 8.76 21.82 -12.22
N GLU A 131 8.89 23.08 -11.78
CA GLU A 131 8.74 23.45 -10.38
C GLU A 131 7.33 23.26 -9.82
N GLU A 132 6.29 23.38 -10.66
CA GLU A 132 4.91 23.34 -10.19
C GLU A 132 4.51 21.93 -9.77
N TYR A 133 4.72 20.94 -10.64
CA TYR A 133 4.41 19.55 -10.30
C TYR A 133 5.39 18.97 -9.28
N LEU A 134 6.65 19.41 -9.27
CA LEU A 134 7.63 18.97 -8.27
C LEU A 134 7.22 19.43 -6.86
N LYS A 135 6.73 20.67 -6.71
CA LYS A 135 6.18 21.17 -5.43
C LYS A 135 5.03 20.31 -4.93
N LYS A 136 4.11 19.88 -5.82
CA LYS A 136 2.99 18.99 -5.44
C LYS A 136 3.49 17.64 -4.93
N ILE A 137 4.43 17.01 -5.63
CA ILE A 137 5.01 15.71 -5.23
C ILE A 137 5.81 15.83 -3.93
N GLN A 138 6.56 16.92 -3.75
CA GLN A 138 7.30 17.20 -2.51
C GLN A 138 6.35 17.41 -1.34
N LEU A 139 5.22 18.09 -1.53
CA LEU A 139 4.23 18.27 -0.48
C LEU A 139 3.56 16.93 -0.08
N ILE A 140 3.20 16.11 -1.06
CA ILE A 140 2.61 14.77 -0.82
C ILE A 140 3.61 13.87 -0.09
N SER A 141 4.86 13.80 -0.56
CA SER A 141 5.89 12.97 0.09
C SER A 141 6.28 13.51 1.47
N GLY A 142 6.36 14.82 1.65
CA GLY A 142 6.62 15.46 2.94
C GLY A 142 5.51 15.15 3.97
N SER A 143 4.25 15.21 3.57
CA SER A 143 3.13 14.85 4.47
C SER A 143 3.15 13.37 4.85
N LEU A 144 3.49 12.48 3.91
CA LEU A 144 3.66 11.04 4.18
C LEU A 144 4.82 10.76 5.14
N ILE A 145 5.93 11.49 5.05
CA ILE A 145 7.06 11.39 5.99
C ILE A 145 6.61 11.79 7.40
N CYS A 146 5.91 12.93 7.54
CA CYS A 146 5.35 13.36 8.82
C CYS A 146 4.39 12.33 9.42
N ALA A 147 3.48 11.77 8.59
CA ALA A 147 2.57 10.72 9.00
C ALA A 147 3.30 9.43 9.44
N SER A 148 4.41 9.10 8.78
CA SER A 148 5.24 7.93 9.13
C SER A 148 5.93 8.11 10.49
N PHE A 149 6.47 9.30 10.78
CA PHE A 149 7.02 9.61 12.10
C PHE A 149 5.96 9.54 13.19
N PHE A 150 4.76 10.07 12.93
CA PHE A 150 3.65 9.96 13.86
C PHE A 150 3.26 8.50 14.10
N SER A 151 3.18 7.69 13.05
CA SER A 151 2.88 6.26 13.15
C SER A 151 3.96 5.50 13.93
N MET A 152 5.23 5.84 13.75
CA MET A 152 6.34 5.26 14.53
C MET A 152 6.23 5.63 16.01
N PHE A 153 5.87 6.87 16.33
CA PHE A 153 5.63 7.30 17.71
C PHE A 153 4.47 6.53 18.37
N LEU A 154 3.36 6.32 17.63
CA LEU A 154 2.25 5.48 18.09
C LEU A 154 2.63 4.00 18.26
N GLY A 155 3.55 3.50 17.43
CA GLY A 155 4.11 2.15 17.58
C GLY A 155 4.99 2.01 18.83
N LEU A 156 5.91 2.96 19.06
CA LEU A 156 6.83 2.95 20.19
C LEU A 156 6.12 3.13 21.55
N THR A 157 5.03 3.90 21.58
CA THR A 157 4.22 4.09 22.80
C THR A 157 3.40 2.84 23.17
N GLY A 158 3.36 1.80 22.33
CA GLY A 158 2.59 0.58 22.57
C GLY A 158 1.07 0.76 22.49
N LEU A 159 0.60 1.98 22.18
CA LEU A 159 -0.82 2.31 22.09
C LEU A 159 -1.52 1.49 21.01
N ILE A 160 -0.81 1.20 19.92
CA ILE A 160 -1.32 0.37 18.83
C ILE A 160 -1.70 -1.04 19.31
N GLY A 161 -0.96 -1.61 20.28
CA GLY A 161 -1.26 -2.92 20.87
C GLY A 161 -2.50 -2.90 21.76
N LEU A 162 -2.72 -1.82 22.51
CA LEU A 162 -3.94 -1.64 23.31
C LEU A 162 -5.18 -1.48 22.43
N ILE A 163 -5.06 -0.72 21.34
CA ILE A 163 -6.13 -0.53 20.36
C ILE A 163 -6.43 -1.86 19.65
N ALA A 164 -5.41 -2.61 19.25
CA ALA A 164 -5.56 -3.91 18.60
C ALA A 164 -6.36 -4.91 19.46
N ARG A 165 -6.24 -4.85 20.81
CA ARG A 165 -7.06 -5.68 21.72
C ARG A 165 -8.56 -5.35 21.67
N ARG A 166 -8.92 -4.13 21.26
CA ARG A 166 -10.32 -3.67 21.20
C ARG A 166 -10.92 -3.79 19.80
N VAL A 167 -10.09 -3.94 18.77
CA VAL A 167 -10.51 -4.07 17.37
C VAL A 167 -10.75 -5.55 17.06
N GLY A 168 -11.99 -5.91 16.75
CA GLY A 168 -12.36 -7.27 16.38
C GLY A 168 -12.28 -7.53 14.87
N PRO A 169 -12.36 -8.81 14.44
CA PRO A 169 -12.35 -9.17 13.01
C PRO A 169 -13.51 -8.53 12.24
N ILE A 170 -14.68 -8.39 12.87
CA ILE A 170 -15.87 -7.76 12.26
C ILE A 170 -15.58 -6.30 11.89
N THR A 171 -14.90 -5.56 12.76
CA THR A 171 -14.54 -4.16 12.49
C THR A 171 -13.48 -4.05 11.40
N ILE A 172 -12.50 -4.97 11.37
CA ILE A 172 -11.44 -4.98 10.34
C ILE A 172 -12.05 -5.25 8.96
N CYS A 173 -12.90 -6.29 8.85
CA CYS A 173 -13.59 -6.61 7.60
C CYS A 173 -14.43 -5.43 7.11
N SER A 174 -15.14 -4.76 8.02
CA SER A 174 -15.93 -3.58 7.66
C SER A 174 -15.07 -2.42 7.14
N ILE A 175 -13.92 -2.15 7.76
CA ILE A 175 -12.99 -1.10 7.29
C ILE A 175 -12.43 -1.43 5.92
N ILE A 176 -11.99 -2.68 5.69
CA ILE A 176 -11.46 -3.10 4.38
C ILE A 176 -12.55 -3.00 3.31
N ALA A 177 -13.79 -3.41 3.61
CA ALA A 177 -14.90 -3.26 2.69
C ALA A 177 -15.16 -1.79 2.32
N LEU A 178 -15.13 -0.89 3.29
CA LEU A 178 -15.27 0.56 3.04
C LEU A 178 -14.13 1.12 2.20
N LEU A 179 -12.88 0.72 2.48
CA LEU A 179 -11.73 1.13 1.65
C LEU A 179 -11.86 0.64 0.21
N CYS A 180 -12.34 -0.59 0.00
CA CYS A 180 -12.62 -1.09 -1.34
C CYS A 180 -13.72 -0.27 -2.02
N LEU A 181 -14.84 -0.02 -1.32
CA LEU A 181 -15.98 0.75 -1.84
C LEU A 181 -15.60 2.18 -2.25
N ASP A 182 -14.75 2.85 -1.47
CA ASP A 182 -14.25 4.20 -1.77
C ASP A 182 -13.51 4.25 -3.12
N ASN A 183 -12.77 3.19 -3.45
CA ASN A 183 -11.98 3.12 -4.67
C ASN A 183 -12.76 2.62 -5.90
N VAL A 184 -13.98 2.09 -5.73
CA VAL A 184 -14.78 1.55 -6.84
C VAL A 184 -15.04 2.59 -7.92
N GLY A 185 -15.32 3.85 -7.55
CA GLY A 185 -15.58 4.92 -8.51
C GLY A 185 -14.40 5.17 -9.46
N ALA A 186 -13.20 5.31 -8.89
CA ALA A 186 -11.98 5.50 -9.66
C ALA A 186 -11.66 4.30 -10.57
N VAL A 187 -11.90 3.08 -10.08
CA VAL A 187 -11.68 1.86 -10.87
C VAL A 187 -12.65 1.78 -12.03
N LEU A 188 -13.93 2.07 -11.82
CA LEU A 188 -14.95 2.10 -12.88
C LEU A 188 -14.62 3.15 -13.94
N ASP A 189 -14.20 4.34 -13.52
CA ASP A 189 -13.90 5.45 -14.43
C ASP A 189 -12.70 5.16 -15.34
N LYS A 190 -11.75 4.36 -14.87
CA LYS A 190 -10.58 3.94 -15.65
C LYS A 190 -10.85 2.64 -16.43
N ALA A 191 -11.66 1.73 -15.89
CA ALA A 191 -12.07 0.50 -16.57
C ALA A 191 -12.88 0.76 -17.84
N GLN A 192 -13.75 1.77 -17.83
CA GLN A 192 -14.56 2.13 -19.02
C GLN A 192 -13.72 2.66 -20.19
N LEU A 193 -12.53 3.23 -19.93
CA LEU A 193 -11.67 3.80 -20.97
C LEU A 193 -10.71 2.76 -21.56
N HIS A 194 -10.13 1.89 -20.74
CA HIS A 194 -9.21 0.84 -21.19
C HIS A 194 -9.24 -0.39 -20.26
N TRP A 195 -10.01 -1.42 -20.64
CA TRP A 195 -10.09 -2.69 -19.89
C TRP A 195 -8.73 -3.40 -19.70
N ILE A 196 -7.75 -3.13 -20.58
CA ILE A 196 -6.42 -3.74 -20.57
C ILE A 196 -5.44 -3.09 -19.59
N SER A 197 -5.75 -1.90 -19.04
CA SER A 197 -4.82 -1.13 -18.18
C SER A 197 -4.95 -1.45 -16.68
N ILE A 198 -5.87 -2.34 -16.30
CA ILE A 198 -6.16 -2.73 -14.90
C ILE A 198 -5.51 -4.08 -14.52
N VAL A 199 -4.85 -4.75 -15.47
CA VAL A 199 -4.04 -5.96 -15.23
C VAL A 199 -2.55 -5.60 -15.25
#